data_AF-A0A1V5Z2P0-F1
#
_entry.id   AF-A0A1V5Z2P0-F1
#
_cell.length_a   1.000
_cell.length_b   1.000
_cell.length_c   1.000
_cell.angle_alpha   90.00
_cell.angle_beta   90.00
_cell.angle_gamma   90.00
#
_symmetry.space_group_name_H-M   'P 1'
#
loop_
_entity.id
_entity.type
_entity.pdbx_description
1 polymer ?
#
loop_
_entity_poly.entity_id
_entity_poly.type
_entity_poly.pdbx_seq_one_letter_code
_entity_poly.pdbx_strand_id
1 'polypeptide(L)'
;MQVSSEECMPSSLTRREVRAIQKFYEQVFNTETRPSTFEEMARHWQRHYAAKWHVFDHVQAMAMQRDEIARHKWILSEKAGYDLGDWAAHNWVFLYASLWREWYETACDIYGLDLLV
;
A
#
# COMPACT_ATOMS: atom_id res chain seq x y z
N MET A 1 27.31 -26.10 -10.63
CA MET A 1 27.11 -24.97 -9.69
C MET A 1 25.62 -24.70 -9.63
N GLN A 2 24.96 -25.21 -8.59
CA GLN A 2 23.55 -24.86 -8.33
C GLN A 2 23.57 -23.50 -7.65
N VAL A 3 23.12 -22.46 -8.34
CA VAL A 3 22.73 -21.21 -7.71
C VAL A 3 21.35 -21.48 -7.11
N SER A 4 21.34 -21.72 -5.80
CA SER A 4 20.13 -21.92 -5.03
C SER A 4 19.28 -20.66 -5.13
N SER A 5 18.17 -20.73 -5.85
CA SER A 5 17.26 -19.63 -6.16
C SER A 5 16.39 -19.21 -4.96
N GLU A 6 16.95 -19.27 -3.75
CA GLU A 6 16.27 -18.97 -2.49
C GLU A 6 16.94 -17.80 -1.72
N GLU A 7 17.84 -17.05 -2.36
CA GLU A 7 18.50 -15.93 -1.72
C GLU A 7 17.60 -14.69 -1.61
N CYS A 8 17.15 -14.48 -0.37
CA CYS A 8 17.24 -13.21 0.34
C CYS A 8 16.23 -12.12 -0.05
N MET A 9 14.96 -12.35 0.25
CA MET A 9 14.11 -11.22 0.66
C MET A 9 14.68 -10.70 1.98
N PRO A 10 15.14 -9.44 2.08
CA PRO A 10 15.51 -8.89 3.37
C PRO A 10 14.27 -8.96 4.26
N SER A 11 14.38 -9.66 5.38
CA SER A 11 13.25 -9.99 6.28
C SER A 11 12.54 -8.77 6.88
N SER A 12 13.05 -7.56 6.62
CA SER A 12 12.50 -6.29 7.07
C SER A 12 11.56 -5.60 6.08
N LEU A 13 11.52 -6.01 4.80
CA LEU A 13 10.67 -5.35 3.79
C LEU A 13 9.27 -5.97 3.75
N THR A 14 8.26 -5.12 3.77
CA THR A 14 6.86 -5.47 3.51
C THR A 14 6.65 -5.77 2.02
N ARG A 15 5.58 -6.51 1.70
CA ARG A 15 5.23 -6.82 0.30
C ARG A 15 5.01 -5.56 -0.55
N ARG A 16 4.48 -4.49 0.05
CA ARG A 16 4.26 -3.20 -0.63
C ARG A 16 5.57 -2.50 -0.96
N GLU A 17 6.52 -2.51 -0.04
CA GLU A 17 7.85 -1.93 -0.32
C GLU A 17 8.56 -2.70 -1.43
N VAL A 18 8.50 -4.04 -1.42
CA VAL A 18 9.08 -4.86 -2.51
C VAL A 18 8.52 -4.46 -3.87
N ARG A 19 7.19 -4.26 -3.97
CA ARG A 19 6.54 -3.79 -5.20
C ARG A 19 6.92 -2.37 -5.57
N ALA A 20 6.91 -1.46 -4.60
CA ALA A 20 7.29 -0.06 -4.82
C ALA A 20 8.72 0.03 -5.39
N ILE A 21 9.64 -0.78 -4.88
CA ILE A 21 11.01 -0.90 -5.39
C ILE A 21 10.97 -1.43 -6.83
N GLN A 22 10.33 -2.57 -7.09
CA GLN A 22 10.27 -3.16 -8.43
C GLN A 22 9.75 -2.17 -9.48
N LYS A 23 8.59 -1.55 -9.19
CA LYS A 23 7.95 -0.59 -10.08
C LYS A 23 8.79 0.67 -10.30
N PHE A 24 9.36 1.23 -9.24
CA PHE A 24 10.26 2.39 -9.35
C PHE A 24 11.40 2.09 -10.32
N TYR A 25 12.01 0.91 -10.23
CA TYR A 25 13.10 0.53 -11.11
C TYR A 25 12.68 0.21 -12.54
N GLU A 26 11.47 -0.31 -12.74
CA GLU A 26 10.89 -0.50 -14.09
C GLU A 26 10.60 0.84 -14.79
N GLN A 27 10.21 1.86 -14.05
CA GLN A 27 9.87 3.17 -14.60
C GLN A 27 11.08 4.08 -14.82
N VAL A 28 12.06 4.03 -13.91
CA VAL A 28 13.16 5.01 -13.86
C VAL A 28 14.38 4.55 -14.67
N PHE A 29 14.63 3.25 -14.77
CA PHE A 29 15.86 2.72 -15.38
C PHE A 29 15.56 1.94 -16.66
N ASN A 30 16.41 2.11 -17.68
CA ASN A 30 16.46 1.19 -18.81
C ASN A 30 17.21 -0.09 -18.42
N THR A 31 17.22 -1.10 -19.30
CA THR A 31 17.91 -2.39 -19.04
C THR A 31 19.42 -2.25 -18.81
N GLU A 32 20.04 -1.14 -19.22
CA GLU A 32 21.51 -0.93 -19.17
C GLU A 32 21.98 -0.22 -17.89
N THR A 33 21.10 0.55 -17.24
CA THR A 33 21.42 1.34 -16.04
C THR A 33 20.79 0.77 -14.76
N ARG A 34 19.97 -0.28 -14.90
CA ARG A 34 19.33 -0.97 -13.79
C ARG A 34 20.36 -1.72 -12.95
N PRO A 35 20.33 -1.61 -11.60
CA PRO A 35 21.14 -2.44 -10.72
C PRO A 35 20.91 -3.93 -11.00
N SER A 36 21.97 -4.72 -10.87
CA SER A 36 22.01 -6.11 -11.32
C SER A 36 21.21 -7.05 -10.42
N THR A 37 20.96 -6.67 -9.16
CA THR A 37 20.25 -7.48 -8.17
C THR A 37 19.13 -6.71 -7.48
N PHE A 38 18.11 -7.44 -6.99
CA PHE A 38 17.04 -6.84 -6.18
C PHE A 38 17.56 -6.24 -4.87
N GLU A 39 18.58 -6.83 -4.27
CA GLU A 39 19.19 -6.32 -3.05
C GLU A 39 19.82 -4.93 -3.26
N GLU A 40 20.53 -4.73 -4.37
CA GLU A 40 21.09 -3.42 -4.74
C GLU A 40 19.98 -2.39 -5.00
N MET A 41 18.92 -2.80 -5.70
CA MET A 41 17.74 -1.96 -5.93
C MET A 41 17.10 -1.54 -4.60
N ALA A 42 16.88 -2.51 -3.70
CA ALA A 42 16.28 -2.27 -2.39
C ALA A 42 17.13 -1.32 -1.54
N ARG A 43 18.46 -1.52 -1.49
CA ARG A 43 19.38 -0.69 -0.71
C ARG A 43 19.42 0.76 -1.20
N HIS A 44 19.48 0.96 -2.51
CA HIS A 44 19.42 2.29 -3.10
C HIS A 44 18.06 2.95 -2.85
N TRP A 45 16.96 2.20 -3.02
CA TRP A 45 15.63 2.70 -2.74
C TRP A 45 15.44 3.12 -1.29
N GLN A 46 15.86 2.27 -0.35
CA GLN A 46 15.83 2.55 1.09
C GLN A 46 16.58 3.82 1.47
N ARG A 47 17.76 4.03 0.86
CA ARG A 47 18.61 5.19 1.16
C ARG A 47 18.03 6.51 0.65
N HIS A 48 17.32 6.50 -0.48
CA HIS A 48 16.98 7.73 -1.19
C HIS A 48 15.48 8.03 -1.28
N TYR A 49 14.63 7.01 -1.25
CA TYR A 49 13.21 7.15 -1.60
C TYR A 49 12.23 6.59 -0.56
N ALA A 50 12.65 5.62 0.26
CA ALA A 50 11.75 4.96 1.23
C ALA A 50 11.00 5.92 2.14
N ALA A 51 11.70 6.87 2.78
CA ALA A 51 11.06 7.81 3.70
C ALA A 51 9.94 8.62 3.04
N LYS A 52 10.18 9.12 1.82
CA LYS A 52 9.17 9.87 1.06
C LYS A 52 8.01 8.96 0.64
N TRP A 53 8.33 7.75 0.20
CA TRP A 53 7.32 6.78 -0.20
C TRP A 53 6.42 6.38 0.98
N HIS A 54 6.97 6.09 2.17
CA HIS A 54 6.17 5.76 3.35
C HIS A 54 5.20 6.86 3.75
N VAL A 55 5.63 8.12 3.71
CA VAL A 55 4.75 9.26 3.99
C VAL A 55 3.63 9.32 2.96
N PHE A 56 3.95 9.18 1.68
CA PHE A 56 2.96 9.17 0.61
C PHE A 56 1.97 8.01 0.76
N ASP A 57 2.48 6.80 0.96
CA ASP A 57 1.72 5.57 1.14
C ASP A 57 0.74 5.68 2.32
N HIS A 58 1.20 6.25 3.43
CA HIS A 58 0.37 6.49 4.61
C HIS A 58 -0.72 7.53 4.35
N VAL A 59 -0.38 8.65 3.68
CA VAL A 59 -1.37 9.68 3.34
C VAL A 59 -2.45 9.13 2.40
N GLN A 60 -2.06 8.33 1.41
CA GLN A 60 -3.01 7.64 0.53
C GLN A 60 -3.91 6.69 1.30
N ALA A 61 -3.33 5.89 2.21
CA ALA A 61 -4.09 4.98 3.07
C ALA A 61 -5.17 5.73 3.87
N MET A 62 -4.79 6.85 4.51
CA MET A 62 -5.72 7.65 5.29
C MET A 62 -6.82 8.27 4.43
N ALA A 63 -6.50 8.73 3.22
CA ALA A 63 -7.49 9.29 2.31
C ALA A 63 -8.52 8.22 1.90
N MET A 64 -8.07 7.06 1.43
CA MET A 64 -8.95 5.96 1.04
C MET A 64 -9.80 5.45 2.22
N GLN A 65 -9.21 5.35 3.41
CA GLN A 65 -9.94 4.95 4.61
C GLN A 65 -11.04 5.95 4.99
N ARG A 66 -10.77 7.26 4.84
CA ARG A 66 -11.78 8.30 5.08
C ARG A 66 -12.93 8.21 4.09
N ASP A 67 -12.65 7.89 2.82
CA ASP A 67 -13.68 7.71 1.80
C ASP A 67 -14.57 6.49 2.10
N GLU A 68 -14.00 5.38 2.57
CA GLU A 68 -14.79 4.22 3.02
C GLU A 68 -15.67 4.54 4.23
N ILE A 69 -15.13 5.27 5.21
CA ILE A 69 -15.92 5.73 6.37
C ILE A 69 -17.05 6.63 5.91
N ALA A 70 -16.80 7.60 5.02
CA ALA A 70 -17.81 8.51 4.51
C ALA A 70 -18.92 7.75 3.76
N ARG A 71 -18.55 6.78 2.92
CA ARG A 71 -19.50 5.92 2.20
C ARG A 71 -20.36 5.11 3.19
N HIS A 72 -19.76 4.51 4.21
CA HIS A 72 -20.49 3.74 5.22
C HIS A 72 -21.44 4.61 6.05
N LYS A 73 -20.97 5.80 6.47
CA LYS A 73 -21.80 6.79 7.17
C LYS A 73 -23.04 7.15 6.36
N TRP A 74 -22.87 7.43 5.07
CA TRP A 74 -23.98 7.75 4.17
C TRP A 74 -24.95 6.57 4.07
N ILE A 75 -24.48 5.37 3.75
CA ILE A 75 -25.33 4.17 3.61
C ILE A 75 -26.14 3.87 4.87
N LEU A 76 -25.51 3.96 6.05
CA LEU A 76 -26.21 3.69 7.31
C LEU A 76 -27.24 4.78 7.64
N SER A 77 -26.92 6.05 7.39
CA SER A 77 -27.84 7.15 7.65
C SER A 77 -29.06 7.10 6.72
N GLU A 78 -28.85 6.77 5.44
CA GLU A 78 -29.93 6.54 4.47
C GLU A 78 -30.86 5.40 4.93
N LYS A 79 -30.30 4.31 5.43
CA LYS A 79 -31.08 3.17 5.96
C LYS A 79 -31.85 3.52 7.24
N ALA A 80 -31.31 4.41 8.07
CA ALA A 80 -31.96 4.84 9.31
C ALA A 80 -33.02 5.93 9.06
N GLY A 81 -32.95 6.65 7.94
CA GLY A 81 -33.81 7.79 7.64
C GLY A 81 -33.43 9.07 8.39
N TYR A 82 -32.25 9.10 9.03
CA TYR A 82 -31.68 10.27 9.71
C TYR A 82 -30.16 10.12 9.84
N ASP A 83 -29.45 11.23 10.08
CA ASP A 83 -28.00 11.24 10.25
C ASP A 83 -27.58 10.53 11.55
N LEU A 84 -26.76 9.49 11.41
CA LEU A 84 -26.19 8.73 12.52
C LEU A 84 -24.88 9.30 13.05
N GLY A 85 -24.33 10.34 12.40
CA GLY A 85 -23.15 11.06 12.86
C GLY A 85 -21.95 10.15 13.13
N ASP A 86 -21.31 10.33 14.28
CA ASP A 86 -20.08 9.61 14.65
C ASP A 86 -20.32 8.15 15.02
N TRP A 87 -21.55 7.78 15.37
CA TRP A 87 -21.89 6.39 15.65
C TRP A 87 -21.61 5.49 14.43
N ALA A 88 -21.98 5.96 13.23
CA ALA A 88 -21.72 5.21 12.01
C ALA A 88 -20.21 5.10 11.71
N ALA A 89 -19.40 6.11 12.04
CA ALA A 89 -17.94 6.02 11.92
C ALA A 89 -17.35 4.98 12.87
N HIS A 90 -17.77 4.98 14.14
CA HIS A 90 -17.32 3.99 15.12
C HIS A 90 -17.75 2.58 14.73
N ASN A 91 -18.96 2.43 14.20
CA ASN A 91 -19.45 1.16 13.66
C ASN A 91 -18.56 0.64 12.53
N TRP A 92 -18.15 1.51 11.59
CA TRP A 92 -17.20 1.14 10.54
C TRP A 92 -15.85 0.69 11.11
N VAL A 93 -15.30 1.45 12.06
CA VAL A 93 -14.01 1.11 12.69
C VAL A 93 -14.07 -0.24 13.37
N PHE A 94 -15.16 -0.54 14.07
CA PHE A 94 -15.33 -1.81 14.77
C PHE A 94 -15.49 -3.00 13.81
N LEU A 95 -16.22 -2.83 12.71
CA LEU A 95 -16.58 -3.94 11.82
C LEU A 95 -15.59 -4.16 10.67
N TYR A 96 -15.03 -3.09 10.12
CA TYR A 96 -14.37 -3.12 8.81
C TYR A 96 -12.92 -2.62 8.81
N ALA A 97 -12.47 -1.87 9.81
CA ALA A 97 -11.12 -1.27 9.74
C ALA A 97 -9.98 -2.29 9.67
N SER A 98 -10.09 -3.44 10.35
CA SER A 98 -9.08 -4.50 10.29
C SER A 98 -9.01 -5.13 8.90
N LEU A 99 -10.17 -5.56 8.38
CA LEU A 99 -10.29 -6.16 7.06
C LEU A 99 -9.87 -5.18 5.95
N TRP A 100 -10.19 -3.90 6.12
CA TRP A 100 -9.77 -2.86 5.19
C TRP A 100 -8.25 -2.68 5.18
N ARG A 101 -7.57 -2.74 6.33
CA ARG A 101 -6.10 -2.67 6.40
C ARG A 101 -5.44 -3.87 5.74
N GLU A 102 -5.95 -5.08 6.02
CA GLU A 102 -5.46 -6.31 5.37
C GLU A 102 -5.67 -6.26 3.85
N TRP A 103 -6.85 -5.79 3.42
CA TRP A 103 -7.10 -5.50 2.01
C TRP A 103 -6.13 -4.46 1.49
N TYR A 104 -5.89 -3.35 2.16
CA TYR A 104 -4.97 -2.32 1.70
C TYR A 104 -3.53 -2.86 1.56
N GLU A 105 -3.09 -3.73 2.47
CA GLU A 105 -1.79 -4.40 2.40
C GLU A 105 -1.68 -5.40 1.24
N THR A 106 -2.78 -6.03 0.84
CA THR A 106 -2.83 -7.10 -0.18
C THR A 106 -3.37 -6.67 -1.54
N ALA A 107 -4.16 -5.60 -1.63
CA ALA A 107 -4.87 -5.14 -2.83
C ALA A 107 -3.94 -4.71 -3.96
N CYS A 108 -2.66 -4.50 -3.66
CA CYS A 108 -1.60 -4.40 -4.64
C CYS A 108 -1.51 -5.64 -5.57
N ASP A 109 -2.19 -6.76 -5.27
CA ASP A 109 -2.29 -7.94 -6.14
C ASP A 109 -3.37 -7.84 -7.23
N ILE A 110 -4.45 -7.05 -7.03
CA ILE A 110 -5.70 -7.23 -7.80
C ILE A 110 -6.05 -6.03 -8.71
N TYR A 111 -5.71 -4.79 -8.32
CA TYR A 111 -6.25 -3.61 -9.02
C TYR A 111 -5.24 -2.65 -9.61
N GLY A 112 -3.92 -2.87 -9.45
CA GLY A 112 -2.91 -1.98 -10.04
C GLY A 112 -3.08 -0.49 -9.67
N LEU A 113 -3.71 -0.21 -8.52
CA LEU A 113 -4.06 1.14 -8.03
C LEU A 113 -2.84 1.91 -7.49
N ASP A 114 -1.69 1.77 -8.16
CA ASP A 114 -0.54 2.64 -7.98
C ASP A 114 -0.57 3.70 -9.10
N LEU A 115 -1.61 4.54 -9.13
CA LEU A 115 -1.58 5.76 -9.93
C LEU A 115 -0.87 6.83 -9.11
N LEU A 116 0.26 7.31 -9.67
CA LEU A 116 1.09 8.45 -9.24
C LEU A 116 2.19 8.14 -8.21
N VAL A 117 3.28 7.55 -8.69
CA VAL A 117 4.64 8.11 -8.48
C VAL A 117 5.33 8.16 -9.83
#